data_AF-A0AA88KNB0-F1
#
_entry.id   AF-A0AA88KNB0-F1
#
_cell.length_a   1.000
_cell.length_b   1.000
_cell.length_c   1.000
_cell.angle_alpha   90.00
_cell.angle_beta   90.00
_cell.angle_gamma   90.00
#
_symmetry.space_group_name_H-M   'P 1'
#
loop_
_entity.id
_entity.type
_entity.pdbx_description
1 polymer ?
#
loop_
_entity_poly.entity_id
_entity_poly.type
_entity_poly.pdbx_seq_one_letter_code
_entity_poly.pdbx_strand_id
1 'polypeptide(L)'
;MPDTVKAIISASRYPMSIVIVGVGSADFGSMETLDGDDRRLQSGSEVAFRDIVQFVPFRKYNSQNYINLARETLKEVPQQVCEYMKYMKIKPNKRV
;
A
#
# COMPACT_ATOMS: atom_id res chain seq x y z
N MET A 1 -6.30 14.91 6.29
CA MET A 1 -5.44 13.70 6.34
C MET A 1 -5.54 12.89 7.62
N PRO A 2 -5.75 13.43 8.83
CA PRO A 2 -5.80 12.62 10.04
C PRO A 2 -6.79 11.45 9.98
N ASP A 3 -7.98 11.65 9.42
CA ASP A 3 -9.00 10.60 9.32
C ASP A 3 -8.62 9.51 8.32
N THR A 4 -8.04 9.88 7.18
CA THR A 4 -7.50 8.93 6.20
C THR A 4 -6.41 8.06 6.81
N VAL A 5 -5.48 8.68 7.55
CA VAL A 5 -4.41 7.97 8.24
C VAL A 5 -4.98 6.98 9.26
N LYS A 6 -5.93 7.41 10.10
CA LYS A 6 -6.60 6.53 11.07
C LYS A 6 -7.34 5.38 10.39
N ALA A 7 -8.02 5.65 9.29
CA ALA A 7 -8.72 4.62 8.52
C ALA A 7 -7.75 3.57 7.96
N ILE A 8 -6.60 3.99 7.43
CA ILE A 8 -5.55 3.09 6.92
C ILE A 8 -4.94 2.27 8.07
N ILE A 9 -4.62 2.90 9.21
CA ILE A 9 -4.12 2.19 10.40
C ILE A 9 -5.12 1.12 10.86
N SER A 10 -6.41 1.44 10.90
CA SER A 10 -7.47 0.47 11.23
C SER A 10 -7.54 -0.66 10.18
N ALA A 11 -7.52 -0.30 8.89
CA ALA A 11 -7.57 -1.23 7.78
C ALA A 11 -6.38 -2.21 7.76
N SER A 12 -5.22 -1.83 8.29
CA SER A 12 -4.00 -2.67 8.31
C SER A 12 -4.18 -4.03 9.02
N ARG A 13 -5.21 -4.17 9.86
CA ARG A 13 -5.57 -5.42 10.56
C ARG A 13 -6.36 -6.41 9.70
N TYR A 14 -6.90 -5.97 8.56
CA TYR A 14 -7.79 -6.76 7.69
C TYR A 14 -7.05 -7.24 6.43
N PRO A 15 -7.57 -8.25 5.70
CA PRO A 15 -7.00 -8.71 4.43
C PRO A 15 -7.27 -7.70 3.31
N MET A 16 -6.67 -6.51 3.42
CA MET A 16 -6.88 -5.39 2.54
C MET A 16 -5.53 -4.79 2.13
N SER A 17 -5.40 -4.50 0.85
CA SER A 17 -4.32 -3.73 0.22
C SER A 17 -4.96 -2.57 -0.53
N ILE A 18 -4.34 -1.39 -0.48
CA ILE A 18 -4.83 -0.15 -1.06
C ILE A 18 -3.81 0.34 -2.08
N VAL A 19 -4.24 0.54 -3.32
CA VAL A 19 -3.41 1.18 -4.34
C VAL A 19 -3.99 2.56 -4.63
N ILE A 20 -3.20 3.61 -4.46
CA ILE A 20 -3.57 4.99 -4.75
C ILE A 20 -2.87 5.40 -6.04
N VAL A 21 -3.64 5.73 -7.07
CA VAL A 21 -3.09 6.19 -8.36
C VAL A 21 -3.29 7.70 -8.50
N GLY A 22 -2.20 8.45 -8.49
CA GLY A 22 -2.21 9.90 -8.67
C GLY A 22 -2.19 10.29 -10.15
N VAL A 23 -3.25 10.94 -10.63
CA VAL A 23 -3.35 11.47 -12.00
C VAL A 23 -3.20 13.00 -12.05
N GLY A 24 -2.68 13.52 -13.17
CA GLY A 24 -2.43 14.95 -13.34
C GLY A 24 -1.13 15.47 -12.70
N SER A 25 -1.06 16.78 -12.52
CA SER A 25 0.15 17.52 -12.15
C SER A 25 0.14 18.09 -10.72
N ALA A 26 -0.82 17.68 -9.88
CA ALA A 26 -0.85 18.10 -8.48
C ALA A 26 0.37 17.62 -7.68
N ASP A 27 0.66 18.29 -6.57
CA ASP A 27 1.64 17.82 -5.59
C ASP A 27 1.11 16.57 -4.87
N PHE A 28 1.99 15.57 -4.75
CA PHE A 28 1.65 14.25 -4.20
C PHE A 28 2.43 13.92 -2.93
N GLY A 29 3.12 14.88 -2.29
CA GLY A 29 3.91 14.60 -1.08
C GLY A 29 3.09 13.97 0.07
N SER A 30 1.80 14.31 0.18
CA SER A 30 0.90 13.65 1.15
C SER A 30 0.64 12.17 0.83
N MET A 31 0.64 11.78 -0.44
CA MET A 31 0.42 10.39 -0.85
C MET A 31 1.69 9.55 -0.67
N GLU A 32 2.86 10.15 -0.93
CA GLU A 32 4.17 9.53 -0.62
C GLU A 32 4.30 9.26 0.89
N THR A 33 3.71 10.11 1.75
CA THR A 33 3.64 9.85 3.20
C THR A 33 2.76 8.65 3.55
N LEU A 34 1.73 8.34 2.75
CA LEU A 34 0.83 7.21 3.01
C LEU A 34 1.43 5.88 2.56
N ASP A 35 2.38 5.88 1.63
CA ASP A 35 3.02 4.71 1.01
C ASP A 35 3.84 3.85 1.99
N GLY A 36 4.15 4.35 3.19
CA GLY A 36 4.69 3.53 4.29
C GLY A 36 6.11 2.98 4.13
N ASP A 37 6.70 3.08 2.93
CA ASP A 37 8.02 2.60 2.53
C ASP A 37 9.16 2.94 3.51
N ASP A 38 9.22 4.20 3.98
CA ASP A 38 10.28 4.65 4.90
C ASP A 38 9.97 4.35 6.36
N ARG A 39 8.70 4.48 6.75
CA ARG A 39 8.23 4.35 8.13
C ARG A 39 6.76 3.92 8.16
N ARG A 40 6.46 3.02 9.09
CA ARG A 40 5.08 2.63 9.38
C ARG A 40 4.22 3.84 9.70
N LEU A 41 3.06 3.88 9.07
CA LEU A 41 2.08 4.94 9.26
C LEU A 41 1.62 4.99 10.73
N GLN A 42 1.55 6.19 11.29
CA GLN A 42 1.23 6.41 12.71
C GLN A 42 0.30 7.62 12.91
N SER A 43 -0.57 7.54 13.91
CA SER A 43 -1.45 8.62 14.35
C SER A 43 -1.49 8.66 15.88
N GLY A 44 -0.80 9.63 16.48
CA GLY A 44 -0.63 9.67 17.94
C GLY A 44 0.11 8.43 18.44
N SER A 45 -0.54 7.62 19.28
CA SER A 45 0.00 6.37 19.80
C SER A 45 -0.31 5.14 18.94
N GLU A 46 -1.16 5.27 17.91
CA GLU A 46 -1.52 4.15 17.05
C GLU A 46 -0.56 4.03 15.87
N VAL A 47 -0.10 2.80 15.61
CA VAL A 47 0.82 2.46 14.52
C VAL A 47 0.17 1.37 13.67
N ALA A 48 0.32 1.47 12.34
CA ALA A 48 -0.15 0.46 11.41
C ALA A 48 0.49 -0.92 11.70
N PHE A 49 -0.32 -1.97 11.65
CA PHE A 49 0.12 -3.34 11.93
C PHE A 49 1.06 -3.86 10.83
N ARG A 50 0.74 -3.51 9.61
CA ARG A 50 1.43 -3.85 8.36
C ARG A 50 1.37 -2.64 7.46
N ASP A 51 2.30 -2.60 6.51
CA ASP A 51 2.12 -1.71 5.38
C ASP A 51 1.04 -2.26 4.45
N ILE A 52 0.18 -1.38 3.95
CA ILE A 52 -0.96 -1.76 3.11
C ILE A 52 -1.24 -0.77 1.98
N VAL A 53 -0.46 0.30 1.83
CA VAL A 53 -0.69 1.31 0.80
C VAL A 53 0.44 1.22 -0.22
N GLN A 54 0.08 1.27 -1.50
CA GLN A 54 1.02 1.53 -2.59
C GLN A 54 0.59 2.83 -3.28
N PHE A 55 1.48 3.81 -3.38
CA PHE A 55 1.25 5.02 -4.16
C PHE A 55 1.94 4.97 -5.53
N VAL A 56 1.17 5.24 -6.59
CA VAL A 56 1.69 5.30 -7.97
C VAL A 56 1.33 6.63 -8.62
N PRO A 57 2.32 7.52 -8.86
CA PRO A 57 2.09 8.72 -9.66
C PRO A 57 2.06 8.38 -11.15
N PHE A 58 0.85 8.27 -11.72
CA PHE A 58 0.61 7.87 -13.12
C PHE A 58 1.42 8.70 -14.13
N ARG A 59 1.63 9.98 -13.86
CA ARG A 59 2.42 10.88 -14.72
C ARG A 59 3.85 10.38 -15.01
N LYS A 60 4.46 9.58 -14.11
CA LYS A 60 5.79 8.99 -14.35
C LYS A 60 5.77 7.94 -15.46
N TYR A 61 4.59 7.37 -15.77
CA TYR A 61 4.41 6.23 -16.67
C TYR A 61 3.54 6.54 -17.90
N ASN A 62 3.02 7.77 -18.05
CA ASN A 62 2.07 8.11 -19.13
C ASN A 62 2.61 7.78 -20.53
N SER A 63 3.92 7.96 -20.73
CA SER A 63 4.59 7.77 -22.03
C SER A 63 5.35 6.43 -22.09
N GLN A 64 5.22 5.60 -21.06
CA GLN A 64 5.90 4.32 -20.96
C GLN A 64 4.97 3.17 -21.38
N ASN A 65 5.57 1.99 -21.56
CA ASN A 65 4.79 0.78 -21.75
C ASN A 65 3.91 0.51 -20.53
N TYR A 66 2.64 0.13 -20.75
CA TYR A 66 1.67 -0.18 -19.69
C TYR A 66 2.17 -1.24 -18.69
N ILE A 67 3.10 -2.11 -19.12
CA ILE A 67 3.76 -3.11 -18.27
C ILE A 67 4.48 -2.44 -17.09
N ASN A 68 5.11 -1.27 -17.30
CA ASN A 68 5.81 -0.57 -16.23
C ASN A 68 4.83 -0.03 -15.18
N LEU A 69 3.68 0.52 -15.63
CA LEU A 69 2.62 0.95 -14.73
C LEU A 69 2.06 -0.24 -13.93
N ALA A 70 1.78 -1.36 -14.60
CA ALA A 70 1.27 -2.57 -13.94
C ALA A 70 2.27 -3.12 -12.92
N ARG A 71 3.56 -3.13 -13.26
CA ARG A 71 4.64 -3.56 -12.36
C ARG A 71 4.66 -2.73 -11.08
N GLU A 72 4.59 -1.41 -11.20
CA GLU A 72 4.66 -0.51 -10.05
C GLU A 72 3.36 -0.53 -9.23
N THR A 73 2.21 -0.67 -9.88
CA THR A 73 0.89 -0.81 -9.22
C THR A 73 0.81 -2.07 -8.34
N LEU A 74 1.47 -3.16 -8.75
CA LEU A 74 1.40 -4.45 -8.08
C LEU A 74 2.64 -4.79 -7.25
N LYS A 75 3.62 -3.89 -7.18
CA LYS A 75 4.96 -4.16 -6.63
C LYS A 75 4.90 -4.71 -5.20
N GLU A 76 4.08 -4.12 -4.34
CA GLU A 76 4.02 -4.49 -2.92
C GLU A 76 2.91 -5.46 -2.54
N VAL A 77 1.88 -5.60 -3.39
CA VAL A 77 0.72 -6.46 -3.11
C VAL A 77 1.13 -7.89 -2.69
N PRO A 78 2.10 -8.56 -3.35
CA PRO A 78 2.54 -9.90 -2.94
C PRO A 78 3.06 -9.96 -1.50
N GLN A 79 3.87 -8.96 -1.11
CA GLN A 79 4.43 -8.89 0.24
C GLN A 79 3.33 -8.62 1.26
N GLN A 80 2.44 -7.66 0.99
CA GLN A 80 1.33 -7.30 1.88
C GLN A 80 0.41 -8.51 2.15
N VAL A 81 0.10 -9.31 1.12
CA VAL A 81 -0.66 -10.57 1.28
C VAL A 81 0.09 -11.56 2.17
N CYS A 82 1.39 -11.76 1.94
CA CYS A 82 2.19 -12.68 2.74
C CYS A 82 2.27 -12.23 4.21
N GLU A 83 2.39 -10.93 4.47
CA GLU A 83 2.40 -10.37 5.82
C GLU A 83 1.07 -10.60 6.54
N TYR A 84 -0.07 -10.41 5.86
CA TYR A 84 -1.38 -10.70 6.43
C TYR A 84 -1.50 -12.18 6.81
N MET A 85 -1.16 -13.08 5.89
CA MET A 85 -1.27 -14.53 6.12
C MET A 85 -0.38 -14.98 7.28
N LYS A 86 0.86 -14.47 7.36
CA LYS A 86 1.78 -14.71 8.48
C LYS A 86 1.20 -14.20 9.79
N TYR A 87 0.66 -12.98 9.81
CA TYR A 87 0.02 -12.37 10.99
C TYR A 87 -1.16 -13.20 11.50
N MET A 88 -2.03 -13.66 10.59
CA MET A 88 -3.19 -14.50 10.91
C MET A 88 -2.83 -15.97 11.16
N LYS A 89 -1.55 -16.35 11.06
CA LYS A 89 -1.06 -17.73 11.18
C LYS A 89 -1.71 -18.69 10.18
N ILE A 90 -2.11 -18.19 9.02
CA ILE A 90 -2.67 -18.97 7.92
C ILE A 90 -1.51 -19.55 7.11
N LYS A 91 -1.47 -20.89 7.02
CA LYS A 91 -0.45 -21.60 6.23
C LYS A 91 -0.95 -21.84 4.80
N PRO A 92 -0.06 -21.84 3.79
CA PRO A 92 -0.43 -22.24 2.45
C PRO A 92 -1.02 -23.67 2.43
N ASN A 93 -1.98 -23.90 1.55
CA ASN A 93 -2.48 -25.26 1.31
C ASN A 93 -1.33 -26.15 0.82
N LYS A 94 -1.40 -27.44 1.16
CA LYS A 94 -0.47 -28.42 0.60
C LYS A 94 -0.56 -28.36 -0.93
N ARG A 95 0.59 -28.42 -1.59
CA ARG A 95 0.65 -28.55 -3.04
C ARG A 95 -0.09 -29.84 -3.42
N VAL A 96 -1.13 -29.69 -4.23
CA VAL A 96 -1.90 -30.80 -4.82
C VAL A 96 -1.12 -31.32 -6.03
#